data_AF-A0A6A0GRA0-F1
#
_entry.id   AF-A0A6A0GRA0-F1
#
_cell.length_a   1.000
_cell.length_b   1.000
_cell.length_c   1.000
_cell.angle_alpha   90.00
_cell.angle_beta   90.00
_cell.angle_gamma   90.00
#
_symmetry.space_group_name_H-M   'P 1'
#
loop_
_entity.id
_entity.type
_entity.pdbx_description
1 polymer ?
#
loop_
_entity_poly.entity_id
_entity_poly.type
_entity_poly.pdbx_seq_one_letter_code
_entity_poly.pdbx_strand_id
1 'polypeptide(L)'
;VIIGTRVIIGTRIIIGTRVIIGTRVIIGTRVIIGTRVSIGPRVIIGTRVIIGTRVIIGTRVIIGTRVIIGTRVIIGTRDIIGTRVIIGTRDIIGTRVIIGTRDIIGTSSGLGVTSVCLALQSKWLYVGSERGNVHIVNVETFTLSGYIINWNKAID
;
A
#
# COMPACT_ATOMS: atom_id res chain seq x y z
N VAL A 1 -23.13 -2.68 2.16
CA VAL A 1 -21.89 -3.12 1.47
C VAL A 1 -22.30 -3.54 0.08
N ILE A 2 -21.56 -3.15 -0.95
CA ILE A 2 -21.82 -3.59 -2.33
C ILE A 2 -20.73 -4.58 -2.70
N ILE A 3 -21.10 -5.75 -3.19
CA ILE A 3 -20.17 -6.82 -3.55
C ILE A 3 -20.40 -7.20 -5.01
N GLY A 4 -19.34 -7.14 -5.82
CA GLY A 4 -19.36 -7.54 -7.21
C GLY A 4 -19.45 -9.05 -7.41
N THR A 5 -19.49 -9.48 -8.66
CA THR A 5 -19.56 -10.90 -9.02
C THR A 5 -18.23 -11.62 -8.80
N ARG A 6 -18.31 -12.93 -8.51
CA ARG A 6 -17.15 -13.83 -8.32
C ARG A 6 -16.20 -13.39 -7.20
N VAL A 7 -16.75 -12.87 -6.11
CA VAL A 7 -15.98 -12.48 -4.92
C VAL A 7 -15.88 -13.68 -3.97
N ILE A 8 -14.67 -13.94 -3.46
CA ILE A 8 -14.41 -14.98 -2.47
C ILE A 8 -14.05 -14.29 -1.16
N ILE A 9 -14.75 -14.64 -0.08
CA ILE A 9 -14.53 -14.06 1.25
C ILE A 9 -14.22 -15.20 2.22
N GLY A 10 -13.07 -15.13 2.88
CA GLY A 10 -12.62 -16.09 3.88
C GLY A 10 -13.39 -15.99 5.20
N THR A 11 -12.88 -16.65 6.23
CA THR A 11 -13.52 -16.68 7.56
C THR A 11 -13.02 -15.54 8.46
N ARG A 12 -13.86 -15.17 9.44
CA ARG A 12 -13.58 -14.11 10.45
C ARG A 12 -13.33 -12.75 9.82
N ILE A 13 -14.29 -12.26 9.04
CA ILE A 13 -14.20 -11.00 8.31
C ILE A 13 -15.10 -9.96 8.94
N ILE A 14 -14.58 -8.74 9.09
CA ILE A 14 -15.34 -7.59 9.53
C ILE A 14 -15.33 -6.58 8.39
N ILE A 15 -16.51 -6.14 7.95
CA ILE A 15 -16.66 -5.15 6.88
C ILE A 15 -17.51 -3.99 7.39
N GLY A 16 -16.94 -2.79 7.35
CA GLY A 16 -17.61 -1.57 7.77
C GLY A 16 -18.71 -1.11 6.82
N THR A 17 -19.34 0.01 7.17
CA THR A 17 -20.37 0.63 6.35
C THR A 17 -19.81 1.32 5.11
N ARG A 18 -20.63 1.40 4.05
CA ARG A 18 -20.29 2.04 2.76
C ARG A 18 -19.04 1.45 2.09
N VAL A 19 -18.83 0.14 2.20
CA VAL A 19 -17.76 -0.58 1.49
C VAL A 19 -18.25 -1.05 0.13
N ILE A 20 -17.43 -0.88 -0.90
CA ILE A 20 -17.63 -1.37 -2.27
C ILE A 20 -16.51 -2.35 -2.60
N ILE A 21 -16.87 -3.56 -3.05
CA ILE A 21 -15.95 -4.61 -3.45
C ILE A 21 -16.21 -4.93 -4.93
N GLY A 22 -15.18 -4.78 -5.76
CA GLY A 22 -15.24 -5.03 -7.20
C GLY A 22 -15.38 -6.50 -7.57
N THR A 23 -15.41 -6.79 -8.88
CA THR A 23 -15.53 -8.16 -9.38
C THR A 23 -14.23 -8.95 -9.23
N ARG A 24 -14.33 -10.26 -9.01
CA ARG A 24 -13.17 -11.18 -8.89
C ARG A 24 -12.20 -10.80 -7.77
N VAL A 25 -12.70 -10.29 -6.65
CA VAL A 25 -11.90 -9.99 -5.47
C VAL A 25 -11.79 -11.23 -4.58
N ILE A 26 -10.61 -11.47 -4.01
CA ILE A 26 -10.36 -12.53 -3.03
C ILE A 26 -9.97 -11.86 -1.72
N ILE A 27 -10.68 -12.20 -0.64
CA ILE A 27 -10.39 -11.73 0.72
C ILE A 27 -10.05 -12.96 1.57
N GLY A 28 -8.82 -13.00 2.08
CA GLY A 28 -8.34 -14.06 2.97
C GLY A 28 -9.00 -14.04 4.34
N THR A 29 -8.49 -14.86 5.27
CA THR A 29 -9.06 -14.97 6.62
C THR A 29 -8.61 -13.85 7.56
N ARG A 30 -9.44 -13.49 8.55
CA ARG A 30 -9.12 -12.50 9.60
C ARG A 30 -8.83 -11.10 9.04
N VAL A 31 -9.62 -10.67 8.06
CA VAL A 31 -9.50 -9.34 7.45
C VAL A 31 -10.51 -8.38 8.07
N ILE A 32 -10.06 -7.17 8.35
CA ILE A 32 -10.91 -6.06 8.81
C ILE A 32 -10.89 -4.97 7.74
N ILE A 33 -12.06 -4.58 7.26
CA ILE A 33 -12.26 -3.50 6.31
C ILE A 33 -13.05 -2.40 7.00
N GLY A 34 -12.47 -1.20 7.10
CA GLY A 34 -13.08 -0.03 7.71
C GLY A 34 -14.26 0.54 6.92
N THR A 35 -14.72 1.72 7.32
CA THR A 35 -15.84 2.40 6.65
C THR A 35 -15.39 3.15 5.41
N ARG A 36 -16.30 3.28 4.42
CA ARG A 36 -16.06 4.02 3.17
C ARG A 36 -14.85 3.52 2.36
N VAL A 37 -14.67 2.21 2.27
CA VAL A 37 -13.57 1.60 1.52
C VAL A 37 -14.04 1.21 0.12
N SER A 38 -13.23 1.46 -0.90
CA SER A 38 -13.45 0.98 -2.27
C SER A 38 -12.34 0.02 -2.67
N ILE A 39 -12.71 -1.18 -3.08
CA ILE A 39 -11.78 -2.23 -3.54
C ILE A 39 -12.08 -2.49 -5.02
N GLY A 40 -11.10 -2.23 -5.88
CA GLY A 40 -11.23 -2.41 -7.33
C GLY A 40 -11.35 -3.87 -7.76
N PRO A 41 -11.64 -4.12 -9.05
CA PRO A 41 -11.67 -5.47 -9.60
C PRO A 41 -10.32 -6.20 -9.52
N ARG A 42 -10.39 -7.53 -9.39
CA ARG A 42 -9.24 -8.45 -9.39
C ARG A 42 -8.21 -8.18 -8.27
N VAL A 43 -8.67 -7.67 -7.13
CA VAL A 43 -7.82 -7.47 -5.95
C VAL A 43 -7.71 -8.75 -5.13
N ILE A 44 -6.53 -9.04 -4.60
CA ILE A 44 -6.30 -10.14 -3.67
C ILE A 44 -5.85 -9.54 -2.33
N ILE A 45 -6.56 -9.87 -1.25
CA ILE A 45 -6.24 -9.47 0.12
C ILE A 45 -5.86 -10.74 0.89
N GLY A 46 -4.65 -10.76 1.44
CA GLY A 46 -4.12 -11.88 2.20
C GLY A 46 -4.77 -12.06 3.57
N THR A 47 -4.14 -12.90 4.40
CA THR A 47 -4.63 -13.18 5.75
C THR A 47 -4.19 -12.11 6.74
N ARG A 48 -5.03 -11.84 7.76
CA ARG A 48 -4.74 -10.89 8.86
C ARG A 48 -4.46 -9.47 8.36
N VAL A 49 -5.24 -8.99 7.40
CA VAL A 49 -5.09 -7.64 6.85
C VAL A 49 -6.06 -6.68 7.54
N ILE A 50 -5.61 -5.47 7.84
CA ILE A 50 -6.45 -4.39 8.35
C ILE A 50 -6.43 -3.26 7.32
N ILE A 51 -7.62 -2.86 6.85
CA ILE A 51 -7.81 -1.72 5.97
C ILE A 51 -8.59 -0.65 6.74
N GLY A 52 -7.99 0.53 6.91
CA GLY A 52 -8.56 1.66 7.62
C GLY A 52 -9.77 2.29 6.91
N THR A 53 -10.25 3.40 7.46
CA THR A 53 -11.39 4.13 6.89
C THR A 53 -10.99 4.95 5.67
N ARG A 54 -11.90 5.10 4.70
CA ARG A 54 -11.71 5.93 3.49
C ARG A 54 -10.53 5.50 2.63
N VAL A 55 -10.30 4.19 2.51
CA VAL A 55 -9.23 3.63 1.67
C VAL A 55 -9.74 3.32 0.27
N ILE A 56 -8.92 3.60 -0.74
CA ILE A 56 -9.18 3.23 -2.13
C ILE A 56 -8.08 2.26 -2.58
N ILE A 57 -8.47 1.10 -3.08
CA ILE A 57 -7.57 0.10 -3.65
C ILE A 57 -7.90 -0.04 -5.13
N GLY A 58 -6.92 0.24 -6.00
CA GLY A 58 -7.08 0.15 -7.43
C GLY A 58 -7.23 -1.27 -7.97
N THR A 59 -7.29 -1.39 -9.28
CA THR A 59 -7.49 -2.68 -9.95
C THR A 59 -6.23 -3.54 -9.92
N ARG A 60 -6.40 -4.87 -9.82
CA ARG A 60 -5.29 -5.85 -9.86
C ARG A 60 -4.23 -5.67 -8.78
N VAL A 61 -4.61 -5.20 -7.59
CA VAL A 61 -3.69 -5.06 -6.45
C VAL A 61 -3.58 -6.38 -5.69
N ILE A 62 -2.39 -6.69 -5.20
CA ILE A 62 -2.13 -7.82 -4.30
C ILE A 62 -1.68 -7.26 -2.96
N ILE A 63 -2.38 -7.61 -1.88
CA ILE A 63 -2.01 -7.30 -0.51
C ILE A 63 -1.64 -8.61 0.19
N GLY A 64 -0.41 -8.68 0.68
CA GLY A 64 0.13 -9.84 1.37
C GLY A 64 -0.48 -10.07 2.76
N THR A 65 0.11 -11.00 3.50
CA THR A 65 -0.36 -11.34 4.84
C THR A 65 0.12 -10.33 5.89
N ARG A 66 -0.68 -10.09 6.93
CA ARG A 66 -0.35 -9.22 8.08
C ARG A 66 -0.08 -7.77 7.69
N VAL A 67 -0.82 -7.24 6.72
CA VAL A 67 -0.67 -5.85 6.26
C VAL A 67 -1.63 -4.94 7.02
N ILE A 68 -1.18 -3.74 7.37
CA ILE A 68 -2.00 -2.67 7.94
C ILE A 68 -1.99 -1.48 6.99
N ILE A 69 -3.16 -1.08 6.53
CA ILE A 69 -3.37 0.13 5.72
C ILE A 69 -4.12 1.14 6.57
N GLY A 70 -3.51 2.31 6.77
CA GLY A 70 -4.06 3.40 7.57
C GLY A 70 -5.31 4.05 6.96
N THR A 71 -5.77 5.11 7.60
CA THR A 71 -6.94 5.87 7.13
C THR A 71 -6.59 6.77 5.95
N ARG A 72 -7.53 6.95 5.01
CA ARG A 72 -7.39 7.85 3.85
C ARG A 72 -6.23 7.50 2.92
N VAL A 73 -5.95 6.21 2.74
CA VAL A 73 -4.89 5.73 1.84
C VAL A 73 -5.44 5.47 0.44
N ILE A 74 -4.66 5.78 -0.58
CA ILE A 74 -4.93 5.41 -1.96
C ILE A 74 -3.83 4.46 -2.42
N ILE A 75 -4.21 3.27 -2.87
CA ILE A 75 -3.33 2.31 -3.55
C ILE A 75 -3.74 2.30 -5.03
N GLY A 76 -2.77 2.52 -5.91
CA GLY A 76 -2.97 2.57 -7.34
C GLY A 76 -3.28 1.20 -7.95
N THR A 77 -3.07 1.10 -9.26
CA THR A 77 -3.42 -0.13 -9.99
C THR A 77 -2.19 -1.02 -10.15
N ARG A 78 -2.40 -2.34 -10.14
CA ARG A 78 -1.33 -3.35 -10.34
C ARG A 78 -0.21 -3.30 -9.29
N ASP A 79 -0.51 -2.85 -8.08
CA ASP A 79 0.47 -2.81 -6.99
C ASP A 79 0.58 -4.14 -6.26
N ILE A 80 1.74 -4.39 -5.68
CA ILE A 80 2.02 -5.56 -4.85
C ILE A 80 2.53 -5.05 -3.51
N ILE A 81 1.77 -5.31 -2.44
CA ILE A 81 2.16 -5.04 -1.07
C ILE A 81 2.57 -6.37 -0.43
N GLY A 82 3.81 -6.45 0.02
CA GLY A 82 4.41 -7.63 0.63
C GLY A 82 3.81 -8.02 1.98
N THR A 83 4.48 -8.93 2.69
CA THR A 83 4.01 -9.40 3.99
C THR A 83 4.47 -8.48 5.12
N ARG A 84 3.66 -8.33 6.17
CA ARG A 84 3.98 -7.50 7.36
C ARG A 84 4.25 -6.02 7.05
N VAL A 85 3.58 -5.46 6.05
CA VAL A 85 3.72 -4.04 5.68
C VAL A 85 2.78 -3.16 6.50
N ILE A 86 3.25 -1.97 6.87
CA ILE A 86 2.42 -0.92 7.45
C ILE A 86 2.43 0.28 6.49
N ILE A 87 1.24 0.72 6.09
CA ILE A 87 1.03 1.96 5.33
C ILE A 87 0.31 2.93 6.27
N GLY A 88 0.89 4.11 6.43
CA GLY A 88 0.44 5.18 7.30
C GLY A 88 -0.87 5.81 6.84
N THR A 89 -1.28 6.85 7.55
CA THR A 89 -2.50 7.58 7.23
C THR A 89 -2.24 8.62 6.16
N ARG A 90 -3.17 8.80 5.21
CA ARG A 90 -3.08 9.79 4.12
C ARG A 90 -1.97 9.51 3.08
N ASP A 91 -1.51 8.27 3.00
CA ASP A 91 -0.52 7.87 2.00
C ASP A 91 -1.14 7.64 0.62
N ILE A 92 -0.34 7.89 -0.43
CA ILE A 92 -0.69 7.59 -1.82
C ILE A 92 0.40 6.70 -2.39
N ILE A 93 0.04 5.46 -2.73
CA ILE A 93 0.87 4.54 -3.47
C ILE A 93 0.48 4.68 -4.95
N GLY A 94 1.50 4.90 -5.79
CA GLY A 94 1.35 5.05 -7.24
C GLY A 94 0.85 3.78 -7.94
N THR A 95 1.03 3.69 -9.25
CA THR A 95 0.63 2.51 -10.05
C THR A 95 1.84 1.64 -10.37
N ARG A 96 1.68 0.31 -10.31
CA ARG A 96 2.74 -0.71 -10.49
C ARG A 96 3.85 -0.63 -9.44
N VAL A 97 3.51 -0.25 -8.22
CA VAL A 97 4.46 -0.20 -7.11
C VAL A 97 4.59 -1.57 -6.45
N ILE A 98 5.81 -1.98 -6.12
CA ILE A 98 6.09 -3.17 -5.33
C ILE A 98 6.66 -2.72 -3.98
N ILE A 99 5.99 -3.10 -2.91
CA ILE A 99 6.40 -2.85 -1.52
C ILE A 99 6.82 -4.19 -0.95
N GLY A 100 8.04 -4.22 -0.41
CA GLY A 100 8.69 -5.40 0.12
C GLY A 100 8.06 -5.92 1.41
N THR A 101 8.72 -6.94 1.98
CA THR A 101 8.26 -7.55 3.23
C THR A 101 8.84 -6.81 4.43
N ARG A 102 7.99 -6.48 5.40
CA ARG A 102 8.29 -5.71 6.62
C ARG A 102 8.58 -4.22 6.39
N ASP A 103 8.11 -3.68 5.28
CA ASP A 103 8.24 -2.25 5.00
C ASP A 103 7.26 -1.42 5.85
N ILE A 104 7.67 -0.20 6.18
CA ILE A 104 6.83 0.81 6.81
C ILE A 104 6.84 2.04 5.90
N ILE A 105 5.70 2.31 5.29
CA ILE A 105 5.44 3.52 4.54
C ILE A 105 4.65 4.43 5.46
N GLY A 106 5.11 5.67 5.63
CA GLY A 106 4.37 6.65 6.40
C GLY A 106 4.67 8.06 5.92
N THR A 107 3.62 8.86 5.79
CA THR A 107 3.73 10.31 5.68
C THR A 107 3.74 10.94 7.07
N SER A 108 4.83 11.61 7.43
CA SER A 108 4.75 12.78 8.31
C SER A 108 4.36 13.96 7.44
N SER A 109 3.18 14.53 7.69
CA SER A 109 2.67 15.76 7.09
C SER A 109 3.76 16.82 6.82
N GLY A 110 3.85 17.29 5.57
CA GLY A 110 4.48 18.59 5.23
C GLY A 110 5.86 18.56 4.56
N LEU A 111 6.50 17.40 4.44
CA LEU A 111 7.73 17.24 3.64
C LEU A 111 7.39 16.31 2.48
N GLY A 112 7.70 16.70 1.25
CA GLY A 112 7.26 16.05 0.00
C GLY A 112 7.81 14.64 -0.23
N VAL A 113 7.62 13.75 0.74
CA VAL A 113 7.98 12.34 0.79
C VAL A 113 6.69 11.54 0.63
N THR A 114 6.55 10.83 -0.49
CA THR A 114 5.36 10.02 -0.84
C THR A 114 5.47 8.59 -0.40
N SER A 115 6.69 8.08 -0.19
CA SER A 115 6.90 6.69 0.22
C SER A 115 8.22 6.55 0.95
N VAL A 116 8.25 5.64 1.93
CA VAL A 116 9.47 5.24 2.63
C VAL A 116 9.50 3.72 2.62
N CYS A 117 10.58 3.12 2.16
CA CYS A 117 10.75 1.67 2.04
C CYS A 117 12.10 1.28 2.64
N LEU A 118 12.10 0.35 3.59
CA LEU A 118 13.30 -0.18 4.23
C LEU A 118 13.29 -1.70 4.11
N ALA A 119 14.06 -2.21 3.15
CA ALA A 119 14.20 -3.65 2.98
C ALA A 119 14.91 -4.29 4.19
N LEU A 120 14.48 -5.48 4.59
CA LEU A 120 15.07 -6.22 5.71
C LEU A 120 16.58 -6.46 5.51
N GLN A 121 17.38 -6.21 6.55
CA GLN A 121 18.86 -6.28 6.53
C GLN A 121 19.54 -5.29 5.55
N SER A 122 18.80 -4.34 5.00
CA SER A 122 19.37 -3.29 4.17
C SER A 122 19.91 -2.14 5.02
N LYS A 123 21.08 -1.65 4.63
CA LYS A 123 21.64 -0.38 5.12
C LYS A 123 21.02 0.83 4.42
N TRP A 124 20.09 0.61 3.48
CA TRP A 124 19.54 1.63 2.61
C TRP A 124 18.02 1.73 2.75
N LEU A 125 17.58 2.95 3.04
CA LEU A 125 16.21 3.44 3.13
C LEU A 125 15.86 4.16 1.83
N TYR A 126 14.81 3.74 1.16
CA TYR A 126 14.33 4.35 -0.07
C TYR A 126 13.19 5.32 0.27
N VAL A 127 13.38 6.60 -0.05
CA VAL A 127 12.48 7.71 0.23
C VAL A 127 11.98 8.26 -1.10
N GLY A 128 10.77 7.88 -1.50
CA GLY A 128 10.09 8.45 -2.66
C GLY A 128 9.58 9.85 -2.36
N SER A 129 9.71 10.78 -3.32
CA SER A 129 9.21 12.15 -3.23
C SER A 129 7.91 12.36 -4.01
N GLU A 130 7.23 13.49 -3.78
CA GLU A 130 6.02 13.91 -4.53
C GLU A 130 6.25 14.04 -6.03
N ARG A 131 7.51 14.26 -6.40
CA ARG A 131 7.98 14.31 -7.78
C ARG A 131 8.39 12.93 -8.29
N GLY A 132 7.96 11.83 -7.70
CA GLY A 132 8.32 10.48 -8.17
C GLY A 132 9.80 10.11 -8.06
N ASN A 133 10.68 10.97 -7.55
CA ASN A 133 12.08 10.64 -7.38
C ASN A 133 12.26 9.71 -6.17
N VAL A 134 13.12 8.71 -6.29
CA VAL A 134 13.49 7.84 -5.16
C VAL A 134 14.87 8.27 -4.67
N HIS A 135 14.91 8.79 -3.45
CA HIS A 135 16.14 9.10 -2.72
C HIS A 135 16.55 7.86 -1.93
N ILE A 136 17.81 7.50 -1.98
CA ILE A 136 18.34 6.38 -1.20
C ILE A 136 19.10 6.99 -0.03
N VAL A 137 18.79 6.62 1.19
CA VAL A 137 19.39 7.14 2.43
C VAL A 137 20.05 5.98 3.14
N ASN A 138 21.32 6.12 3.51
CA ASN A 138 21.98 5.13 4.34
C ASN A 138 21.48 5.26 5.79
N VAL A 139 20.97 4.19 6.39
CA VAL A 139 20.39 4.23 7.74
C VAL A 139 21.43 4.13 8.85
N GLU A 140 22.65 3.68 8.54
CA GLU A 140 23.77 3.66 9.50
C GLU A 140 24.44 5.03 9.61
N THR A 141 24.58 5.75 8.49
CA THR A 141 25.30 7.03 8.43
C THR A 141 24.38 8.24 8.28
N PHE A 142 23.08 8.05 8.07
CA PHE A 142 22.10 9.10 7.75
C PHE A 142 22.49 9.99 6.56
N THR A 143 23.33 9.47 5.66
CA THR A 143 23.76 10.18 4.45
C THR A 143 22.88 9.79 3.27
N LEU A 144 22.47 10.78 2.48
CA LEU A 144 21.83 10.52 1.19
C LEU A 144 22.87 9.90 0.25
N SER A 145 22.51 8.81 -0.43
CA SER A 145 23.34 8.23 -1.47
C SER A 145 23.48 9.25 -2.60
N GLY A 146 24.66 9.35 -3.22
CA GLY A 146 24.86 10.20 -4.40
C GLY A 146 23.98 9.80 -5.60
N TYR A 147 23.27 8.68 -5.51
CA TYR A 147 22.35 8.18 -6.51
C TYR A 147 20.89 8.49 -6.12
N ILE A 148 20.22 9.28 -6.97
CA ILE A 148 18.78 9.57 -6.91
C ILE A 148 18.16 9.00 -8.18
N ILE A 149 17.15 8.16 -8.04
CA ILE A 149 16.39 7.66 -9.19
C ILE A 149 15.39 8.74 -9.57
N ASN A 150 15.74 9.53 -10.59
CA ASN A 150 14.91 10.61 -11.09
C ASN A 150 13.93 10.10 -12.16
N TRP A 151 12.80 9.52 -11.73
CA TRP A 151 11.78 9.03 -12.66
C TRP A 151 11.17 10.13 -13.53
N ASN A 152 11.18 11.39 -13.09
CA ASN A 152 10.69 12.51 -13.91
C ASN A 152 11.53 12.80 -15.15
N LYS A 153 12.83 12.45 -15.14
CA LYS A 153 13.71 12.67 -16.29
C LYS A 153 13.68 11.52 -17.30
N ALA A 154 12.95 10.44 -17.01
CA ALA A 154 12.83 9.27 -17.87
C ALA A 154 11.52 9.27 -18.69
N ILE A 155 10.68 10.30 -18.55
CA ILE A 155 9.38 10.44 -19.23
C ILE A 155 9.39 11.54 -20.29
N ASP A 156 10.52 12.23 -20.50
CA ASP A 156 10.76 13.09 -21.67
C ASP A 156 11.40 12.27 -22.82
#